data_AF-A0A2C6LB72-F1
#
_entry.id   AF-A0A2C6LB72-F1
#
_cell.length_a   1.000
_cell.length_b   1.000
_cell.length_c   1.000
_cell.angle_alpha   90.00
_cell.angle_beta   90.00
_cell.angle_gamma   90.00
#
_symmetry.space_group_name_H-M   'P 1'
#
loop_
_entity.id
_entity.type
_entity.pdbx_description
1 polymer ?
#
loop_
_entity_poly.entity_id
_entity_poly.type
_entity_poly.pdbx_seq_one_letter_code
_entity_poly.pdbx_strand_id
1 'polypeptide(L)'
;MASSGSRFPSLEEGARQFQQKFEDMIESFTKKTLPLQKQALQCCVQCFDTHKDDHKRIGECMAQCHRPSEAVSRSVQREIEVLQSKLESCQKTCYNRFSQPDKTTDQKVFDMEREKCFAQCFTEVEPYLKEVKERVHRRIDESSP
;
A
#
# COMPACT_ATOMS: atom_id res chain seq x y z
N MET A 1 -19.52 -24.57 30.47
CA MET A 1 -18.21 -24.93 29.88
C MET A 1 -17.88 -23.89 28.82
N ALA A 2 -16.96 -22.97 29.12
CA ALA A 2 -16.56 -21.90 28.21
C ALA A 2 -15.51 -22.45 27.24
N SER A 3 -15.90 -22.66 25.98
CA SER A 3 -14.93 -22.95 24.93
C SER A 3 -14.36 -21.61 24.46
N SER A 4 -13.08 -21.38 24.78
CA SER A 4 -12.30 -20.23 24.33
C SER A 4 -12.14 -20.28 22.81
N GLY A 5 -13.17 -19.79 22.10
CA GLY A 5 -13.13 -19.58 20.65
C GLY A 5 -12.06 -18.57 20.31
N SER A 6 -11.06 -19.00 19.53
CA SER A 6 -9.95 -18.16 19.09
C SER A 6 -10.50 -16.91 18.40
N ARG A 7 -10.16 -15.74 18.92
CA ARG A 7 -10.69 -14.42 18.56
C ARG A 7 -10.09 -13.91 17.24
N PHE A 8 -10.13 -14.72 16.18
CA PHE A 8 -9.70 -14.31 14.83
C PHE A 8 -10.93 -13.91 14.01
N PRO A 9 -10.89 -12.77 13.29
CA PRO A 9 -11.92 -12.45 12.31
C PRO A 9 -11.97 -13.55 11.23
N SER A 10 -13.15 -13.76 10.61
CA SER A 10 -13.26 -14.61 9.43
C SER A 10 -12.35 -14.11 8.32
N LEU A 11 -12.05 -14.96 7.33
CA LEU A 11 -11.20 -14.55 6.22
C LEU A 11 -11.75 -13.32 5.49
N GLU A 12 -13.06 -13.28 5.26
CA GLU A 12 -13.76 -12.17 4.64
C GLU A 12 -13.64 -10.88 5.47
N GLU A 13 -13.87 -10.98 6.78
CA GLU A 13 -13.77 -9.82 7.66
C GLU A 13 -12.33 -9.31 7.76
N GLY A 14 -11.36 -10.23 7.83
CA GLY A 14 -9.94 -9.89 7.81
C GLY A 14 -9.53 -9.18 6.52
N ALA A 15 -9.99 -9.67 5.37
CA ALA A 15 -9.75 -9.04 4.07
C ALA A 15 -10.36 -7.64 3.99
N ARG A 16 -11.60 -7.47 4.44
CA ARG A 16 -12.31 -6.18 4.46
C ARG A 16 -11.60 -5.16 5.35
N GLN A 17 -11.20 -5.55 6.56
CA GLN A 17 -10.48 -4.68 7.49
C GLN A 17 -9.11 -4.28 6.93
N PHE A 18 -8.38 -5.23 6.33
CA PHE A 18 -7.09 -4.95 5.72
C PHE A 18 -7.23 -4.00 4.52
N GLN A 19 -8.22 -4.23 3.65
CA GLN A 19 -8.53 -3.37 2.52
C GLN A 19 -8.84 -1.94 2.99
N GLN A 20 -9.67 -1.77 4.01
CA GLN A 20 -9.99 -0.45 4.56
C GLN A 20 -8.73 0.27 5.06
N LYS A 21 -7.86 -0.41 5.82
CA LYS A 21 -6.59 0.18 6.29
C LYS A 21 -5.65 0.56 5.14
N PHE A 22 -5.64 -0.24 4.08
CA PHE A 22 -4.88 0.06 2.87
C PHE A 22 -5.44 1.29 2.15
N GLU A 23 -6.76 1.39 1.97
CA GLU A 23 -7.43 2.55 1.37
C GLU A 23 -7.19 3.83 2.18
N ASP A 24 -7.32 3.77 3.51
CA ASP A 24 -7.03 4.89 4.42
C ASP A 24 -5.57 5.36 4.30
N MET A 25 -4.63 4.43 4.08
CA MET A 25 -3.23 4.74 3.85
C MET A 25 -3.03 5.48 2.51
N ILE A 26 -3.65 5.02 1.43
CA ILE A 26 -3.58 5.67 0.10
C ILE A 26 -4.25 7.06 0.13
N GLU A 27 -5.40 7.19 0.79
CA GLU A 27 -6.07 8.48 0.95
C GLU A 27 -5.17 9.45 1.73
N SER A 28 -4.51 8.97 2.79
CA SER A 28 -3.56 9.76 3.56
C SER A 28 -2.38 10.25 2.72
N PHE A 29 -1.83 9.42 1.83
CA PHE A 29 -0.79 9.84 0.90
C PHE A 29 -1.29 10.91 -0.06
N THR A 30 -2.47 10.68 -0.65
CA THR A 30 -3.09 11.62 -1.60
C THR A 30 -3.25 13.00 -0.96
N LYS A 31 -3.86 13.07 0.23
CA LYS A 31 -4.03 14.32 0.98
C LYS A 31 -2.69 14.99 1.30
N LYS A 32 -1.70 14.22 1.75
CA LYS A 32 -0.39 14.76 2.13
C LYS A 32 0.43 15.26 0.94
N THR A 33 0.19 14.75 -0.28
CA THR A 33 0.84 15.25 -1.50
C THR A 33 0.21 16.52 -2.08
N LEU A 34 -0.94 16.99 -1.59
CA LEU A 34 -1.61 18.18 -2.14
C LEU A 34 -0.74 19.45 -2.14
N PRO A 35 0.05 19.76 -1.09
CA PRO A 35 0.96 20.91 -1.12
C PRO A 35 2.02 20.78 -2.22
N LEU A 36 2.58 19.59 -2.39
CA LEU A 36 3.57 19.30 -3.43
C LEU A 36 2.97 19.46 -4.84
N GLN A 37 1.74 18.96 -5.05
CA GLN A 37 1.01 19.12 -6.30
C GLN A 37 0.75 20.60 -6.61
N LYS A 38 0.28 21.37 -5.62
CA LYS A 38 0.07 22.82 -5.74
C LYS A 38 1.36 23.51 -6.16
N GLN A 39 2.47 23.19 -5.52
CA GLN A 39 3.76 23.80 -5.82
C GLN A 39 4.23 23.45 -7.24
N ALA A 40 4.11 22.19 -7.66
CA ALA A 40 4.46 21.78 -9.01
C ALA A 40 3.67 22.57 -10.06
N LEU A 41 2.36 22.77 -9.84
CA LEU A 41 1.52 23.59 -10.72
C LEU A 41 1.94 25.07 -10.74
N GLN A 42 2.26 25.65 -9.58
CA GLN A 42 2.76 27.02 -9.50
C GLN A 42 4.11 27.20 -10.24
N CYS A 43 5.02 26.23 -10.08
CA CYS A 43 6.29 26.17 -10.81
C CYS A 43 6.05 26.11 -12.33
N CYS A 44 5.11 25.28 -12.79
CA CYS A 44 4.77 25.19 -14.21
C CYS A 44 4.28 26.54 -14.76
N VAL A 45 3.47 27.29 -14.03
CA VAL A 45 3.04 28.65 -14.44
C VAL A 45 4.26 29.57 -14.59
N GLN A 46 5.18 29.56 -13.63
CA GLN A 46 6.40 30.38 -13.69
C GLN A 46 7.31 30.04 -14.88
N CYS A 47 7.28 28.79 -15.38
CA CYS A 47 8.02 28.42 -16.58
C CYS A 47 7.53 29.21 -17.81
N PHE A 48 6.23 29.43 -17.94
CA PHE A 48 5.66 30.24 -19.03
C PHE A 48 6.06 31.72 -18.88
N ASP A 49 6.02 32.26 -17.66
CA ASP A 49 6.42 33.65 -17.41
C ASP A 49 7.91 33.89 -17.72
N THR A 50 8.76 32.90 -17.41
CA THR A 50 10.23 33.01 -17.55
C THR A 50 10.69 32.81 -18.99
N HIS A 51 10.15 31.81 -19.69
CA HIS A 51 10.64 31.38 -20.99
C HIS A 51 9.77 31.85 -22.17
N LYS A 52 8.59 32.44 -21.90
CA LYS A 52 7.70 33.10 -22.87
C LYS A 52 7.28 32.20 -24.04
N ASP A 53 7.92 32.34 -25.19
CA ASP A 53 7.61 31.65 -26.44
C ASP A 53 8.58 30.50 -26.76
N ASP A 54 9.63 30.31 -25.95
CA ASP A 54 10.55 29.18 -26.07
C ASP A 54 9.91 27.90 -25.48
N HIS A 55 9.07 27.28 -26.28
CA HIS A 55 8.35 26.05 -25.93
C HIS A 55 9.27 24.90 -25.48
N LYS A 56 10.51 24.83 -25.97
CA LYS A 56 11.46 23.78 -25.56
C LYS A 56 11.90 23.99 -24.13
N ARG A 57 12.32 25.22 -23.80
CA ARG A 57 12.69 25.58 -22.42
C ARG A 57 11.53 25.48 -21.45
N ILE A 58 10.32 25.84 -21.88
CA ILE A 58 9.10 25.64 -21.08
C ILE A 58 8.91 24.15 -20.76
N GLY A 59 8.99 23.27 -21.76
CA GLY A 59 8.85 21.82 -21.56
C GLY A 59 9.90 21.26 -20.59
N GLU A 60 11.16 21.65 -20.75
CA GLU A 60 12.25 21.24 -19.84
C GLU A 60 12.05 21.75 -18.41
N CYS A 61 11.59 23.00 -18.25
CA CYS A 61 11.29 23.60 -16.96
C CYS A 61 10.12 22.87 -16.27
N MET A 62 9.01 22.62 -16.99
CA MET A 62 7.85 21.90 -16.46
C MET A 62 8.22 20.47 -16.02
N ALA A 63 9.09 19.78 -16.78
CA ALA A 63 9.58 18.47 -16.39
C ALA A 63 10.32 18.51 -15.03
N GLN A 64 11.06 19.59 -14.75
CA GLN A 64 11.71 19.76 -13.45
C GLN A 64 10.71 20.00 -12.32
N CYS A 65 9.63 20.75 -12.57
CA CYS A 65 8.57 20.99 -11.59
C CYS A 65 7.90 19.69 -11.09
N HIS A 66 7.81 18.65 -11.93
CA HIS A 66 7.19 17.38 -11.58
C HIS A 66 8.13 16.36 -10.92
N ARG A 67 9.46 16.53 -11.01
CA ARG A 67 10.44 15.57 -10.48
C ARG A 67 10.23 15.17 -9.02
N PRO A 68 9.93 16.10 -8.08
CA PRO A 68 9.67 15.73 -6.69
C PRO A 68 8.45 14.80 -6.56
N SER A 69 7.34 15.15 -7.21
CA SER A 69 6.10 14.35 -7.22
C SER A 69 6.32 12.96 -7.81
N GLU A 70 7.08 12.85 -8.89
CA GLU A 70 7.43 11.55 -9.47
C GLU A 70 8.29 10.71 -8.52
N ALA A 71 9.24 11.31 -7.81
CA ALA A 71 10.08 10.60 -6.86
C ALA A 71 9.25 10.03 -5.69
N VAL A 72 8.26 10.79 -5.20
CA VAL A 72 7.27 10.31 -4.23
C VAL A 72 6.43 9.17 -4.82
N SER A 73 5.88 9.35 -6.02
CA SER A 73 5.05 8.34 -6.68
C SER A 73 5.78 7.00 -6.86
N ARG A 74 7.04 7.04 -7.31
CA ARG A 74 7.91 5.85 -7.40
C ARG A 74 8.15 5.20 -6.04
N SER A 75 8.24 5.99 -4.97
CA SER A 75 8.38 5.45 -3.61
C SER A 75 7.11 4.73 -3.17
N VAL A 76 5.93 5.32 -3.41
CA VAL A 76 4.64 4.70 -3.10
C VAL A 76 4.47 3.38 -3.84
N GLN A 77 4.77 3.35 -5.14
CA GLN A 77 4.66 2.13 -5.96
C GLN A 77 5.51 0.98 -5.40
N ARG A 78 6.79 1.24 -5.11
CA ARG A 78 7.69 0.22 -4.53
C ARG A 78 7.19 -0.32 -3.19
N GLU A 79 6.67 0.55 -2.34
CA GLU A 79 6.17 0.13 -1.02
C GLU A 79 4.89 -0.71 -1.14
N ILE A 80 4.01 -0.38 -2.09
CA ILE A 80 2.81 -1.19 -2.40
C ILE A 80 3.21 -2.56 -2.95
N GLU A 81 4.18 -2.63 -3.87
CA GLU A 81 4.69 -3.89 -4.42
C GLU A 81 5.27 -4.79 -3.33
N VAL A 82 6.05 -4.23 -2.39
CA VAL A 82 6.59 -4.98 -1.24
C VAL A 82 5.47 -5.49 -0.34
N LEU A 83 4.46 -4.68 -0.08
CA LEU A 83 3.31 -5.07 0.73
C LEU A 83 2.52 -6.22 0.08
N GLN A 84 2.23 -6.10 -1.22
CA GLN A 84 1.54 -7.13 -2.01
C GLN A 84 2.34 -8.44 -2.01
N SER A 85 3.65 -8.35 -2.27
CA SER A 85 4.54 -9.52 -2.26
C SER A 85 4.55 -10.25 -0.92
N LYS A 86 4.52 -9.52 0.20
CA LYS A 86 4.44 -10.13 1.55
C LYS A 86 3.13 -10.86 1.77
N LEU A 87 2.00 -10.26 1.38
CA LEU A 87 0.69 -10.88 1.49
C LEU A 87 0.59 -12.14 0.62
N GLU A 88 0.99 -12.05 -0.64
CA GLU A 88 1.01 -13.18 -1.57
C GLU A 88 1.92 -14.31 -1.09
N SER A 89 3.09 -13.98 -0.54
CA SER A 89 4.02 -14.98 0.01
C SER A 89 3.41 -15.74 1.19
N CYS A 90 2.71 -15.04 2.09
CA CYS A 90 2.00 -15.69 3.19
C CYS A 90 0.87 -16.58 2.67
N GLN A 91 0.03 -16.06 1.78
CA GLN A 91 -1.09 -16.80 1.20
C GLN A 91 -0.63 -18.04 0.42
N LYS A 92 0.49 -17.95 -0.31
CA LYS A 92 1.12 -19.09 -0.99
C LYS A 92 1.59 -20.17 -0.01
N THR A 93 2.09 -19.76 1.15
CA THR A 93 2.50 -20.69 2.21
C THR A 93 1.27 -21.45 2.76
N CYS A 94 0.17 -20.75 3.00
CA CYS A 94 -1.10 -21.38 3.37
C CYS A 94 -1.61 -22.31 2.27
N TYR A 95 -1.63 -21.85 1.01
CA TYR A 95 -2.07 -22.66 -0.12
C TYR A 95 -1.27 -23.97 -0.23
N ASN A 96 0.06 -23.91 -0.13
CA ASN A 96 0.91 -25.09 -0.18
C ASN A 96 0.64 -26.04 0.99
N ARG A 97 0.49 -25.50 2.21
CA ARG A 97 0.19 -26.28 3.42
C ARG A 97 -1.13 -27.03 3.32
N PHE A 98 -2.13 -26.43 2.68
CA PHE A 98 -3.48 -26.99 2.55
C PHE A 98 -3.78 -27.48 1.11
N SER A 99 -2.74 -27.78 0.32
CA SER A 99 -2.88 -28.21 -1.08
C SER A 99 -3.41 -29.64 -1.21
N GLN A 100 -3.23 -30.48 -0.19
CA GLN A 100 -3.78 -31.84 -0.13
C GLN A 100 -4.52 -32.02 1.20
N PRO A 101 -5.83 -32.34 1.17
CA PRO A 101 -6.56 -32.70 2.37
C PRO A 101 -6.03 -34.04 2.90
N ASP A 102 -5.61 -34.05 4.15
CA ASP A 102 -5.32 -35.31 4.84
C ASP A 102 -6.64 -36.08 4.98
N LYS A 103 -6.72 -37.24 4.33
CA LYS A 103 -7.92 -38.09 4.29
C LYS A 103 -8.39 -38.57 5.67
N THR A 104 -7.55 -38.41 6.70
CA THR A 104 -7.84 -38.78 8.08
C THR A 104 -8.38 -37.62 8.92
N THR A 105 -8.26 -36.38 8.42
CA THR A 105 -8.71 -35.17 9.12
C THR A 105 -10.17 -34.88 8.80
N ASP A 106 -10.92 -34.46 9.81
CA ASP A 106 -12.29 -33.97 9.64
C ASP A 106 -12.30 -32.77 8.68
N GLN A 107 -13.13 -32.84 7.63
CA GLN A 107 -13.21 -31.82 6.58
C GLN A 107 -13.49 -30.41 7.14
N LYS A 108 -14.33 -30.28 8.18
CA LYS A 108 -14.65 -28.98 8.77
C LYS A 108 -13.46 -28.41 9.53
N VAL A 109 -12.70 -29.27 10.22
CA VAL A 109 -11.47 -28.86 10.90
C VAL A 109 -10.42 -28.41 9.88
N PHE A 110 -10.29 -29.14 8.76
CA PHE A 110 -9.39 -28.76 7.66
C PHE A 110 -9.76 -27.40 7.06
N ASP A 111 -11.03 -27.18 6.73
CA ASP A 111 -11.50 -25.91 6.15
C ASP A 111 -11.32 -24.73 7.13
N MET A 112 -11.60 -24.94 8.42
CA MET A 112 -11.39 -23.93 9.47
C MET A 112 -9.91 -23.55 9.63
N GLU A 113 -9.01 -24.54 9.69
CA GLU A 113 -7.57 -24.27 9.82
C GLU A 113 -6.99 -23.61 8.55
N ARG A 114 -7.52 -23.98 7.38
CA ARG A 114 -7.19 -23.29 6.12
C ARG A 114 -7.61 -21.83 6.18
N GLU A 115 -8.87 -21.55 6.51
CA GLU A 115 -9.39 -20.19 6.60
C GLU A 115 -8.60 -19.33 7.59
N LYS A 116 -8.31 -19.90 8.77
CA LYS A 116 -7.50 -19.25 9.80
C LYS A 116 -6.10 -18.91 9.31
N CYS A 117 -5.44 -19.78 8.55
CA CYS A 117 -4.13 -19.50 7.97
C CYS A 117 -4.18 -18.29 7.03
N PHE A 118 -5.16 -18.23 6.13
CA PHE A 118 -5.31 -17.08 5.24
C PHE A 118 -5.64 -15.79 6.00
N ALA A 119 -6.49 -15.86 7.02
CA ALA A 119 -6.83 -14.70 7.86
C ALA A 119 -5.60 -14.17 8.63
N GLN A 120 -4.72 -15.07 9.09
CA GLN A 120 -3.48 -14.69 9.78
C GLN A 120 -2.53 -13.88 8.89
N CYS A 121 -2.54 -14.09 7.57
CA CYS A 121 -1.72 -13.29 6.66
C CYS A 121 -2.02 -11.79 6.74
N PHE A 122 -3.27 -11.40 6.95
CA PHE A 122 -3.60 -9.98 7.14
C PHE A 122 -3.01 -9.42 8.43
N THR A 123 -3.05 -10.19 9.52
CA THR A 123 -2.43 -9.81 10.80
C THR A 123 -0.91 -9.73 10.70
N GLU A 124 -0.28 -10.63 9.94
CA GLU A 124 1.17 -10.62 9.72
C GLU A 124 1.62 -9.43 8.86
N VAL A 125 0.80 -9.03 7.88
CA VAL A 125 1.13 -7.94 6.96
C VAL A 125 0.75 -6.57 7.53
N GLU A 126 -0.22 -6.49 8.44
CA GLU A 126 -0.71 -5.23 9.01
C GLU A 126 0.39 -4.31 9.59
N PRO A 127 1.40 -4.80 10.35
CA PRO A 127 2.49 -3.94 10.82
C PRO A 127 3.21 -3.21 9.68
N TYR A 128 3.34 -3.85 8.51
CA TYR A 128 3.99 -3.26 7.34
C TYR A 128 3.16 -2.11 6.76
N LEU A 129 1.83 -2.11 6.85
CA LEU A 129 1.02 -0.95 6.45
C LEU A 129 1.43 0.31 7.22
N LYS A 130 1.64 0.17 8.54
CA LYS A 130 2.06 1.30 9.38
C LYS A 130 3.45 1.79 8.99
N GLU A 131 4.41 0.88 8.83
CA GLU A 131 5.77 1.25 8.44
C GLU A 131 5.84 1.88 7.05
N VAL A 132 5.11 1.33 6.07
CA VAL A 132 4.98 1.89 4.72
C VAL A 132 4.43 3.30 4.80
N LYS A 133 3.37 3.50 5.60
CA LYS A 133 2.77 4.81 5.80
C LYS A 133 3.78 5.83 6.31
N GLU A 134 4.54 5.48 7.35
CA GLU A 134 5.57 6.35 7.93
C GLU A 134 6.71 6.65 6.94
N ARG A 135 7.21 5.64 6.21
CA ARG A 135 8.28 5.83 5.21
C ARG A 135 7.85 6.74 4.07
N VAL A 136 6.65 6.54 3.53
CA VAL A 136 6.11 7.36 2.45
C VAL A 136 5.82 8.78 2.95
N HIS A 137 5.24 8.94 4.14
CA HIS A 137 5.00 10.26 4.75
C HIS A 137 6.29 11.05 4.88
N ARG A 138 7.34 10.44 5.42
CA ARG A 138 8.66 11.05 5.50
C ARG A 138 9.18 11.45 4.11
N ARG A 139 9.00 10.60 3.10
CA ARG A 139 9.43 10.91 1.73
C ARG A 139 8.69 12.09 1.11
N ILE A 140 7.40 12.24 1.42
CA ILE A 140 6.60 13.39 1.01
C ILE A 140 7.10 14.66 1.70
N ASP A 141 7.41 14.58 2.99
CA ASP A 141 7.94 15.70 3.78
C ASP A 141 9.32 16.13 3.27
N GLU A 142 10.23 15.19 2.98
CA GLU A 142 11.54 15.47 2.37
C GLU A 142 11.45 16.09 0.96
N SER A 143 10.35 15.84 0.25
CA SER A 143 10.12 16.36 -1.10
C SER A 143 9.38 17.69 -1.10
N SER A 144 8.88 18.12 0.06
CA SER A 144 8.20 19.40 0.28
C SER A 144 9.22 20.38 0.88
N PRO A 145 9.50 21.52 0.23
CA PRO A 145 10.42 22.53 0.76
C PRO A 145 9.88 23.31 1.95
#